data_AF-A0A955MC94-F1
#
_entry.id   AF-A0A955MC94-F1
#
_cell.length_a   1.000
_cell.length_b   1.000
_cell.length_c   1.000
_cell.angle_alpha   90.00
_cell.angle_beta   90.00
_cell.angle_gamma   90.00
#
_symmetry.space_group_name_H-M   'P 1'
#
loop_
_entity.id
_entity.type
_entity.pdbx_description
1 polymer ?
#
loop_
_entity_poly.entity_id
_entity_poly.type
_entity_poly.pdbx_seq_one_letter_code
_entity_poly.pdbx_strand_id
1 'polypeptide(L)' 'MTQEEKKELLRDRRVVEEIGRHQWIESEKLGYDIGFEQAAEDWLERFSKAWMRYHMPKKAKDASSKKSKPSSKPAKS' A
#
# COMPACT_ATOMS: atom_id res chain seq x y z
N MET A 1 4.35 -8.23 -7.21
CA MET A 1 3.23 -7.54 -7.85
C MET A 1 3.81 -6.77 -9.02
N THR A 2 3.26 -6.94 -10.21
CA THR A 2 3.76 -6.23 -11.40
C THR A 2 3.29 -4.76 -11.38
N GLN A 3 3.94 -3.90 -12.17
CA GLN A 3 3.50 -2.50 -12.34
C GLN A 3 2.07 -2.40 -12.87
N GLU A 4 1.66 -3.37 -13.69
CA GLU A 4 0.31 -3.42 -14.25
C GLU A 4 -0.74 -3.74 -13.18
N GLU A 5 -0.47 -4.71 -12.30
CA GLU A 5 -1.38 -5.02 -11.19
C GLU A 5 -1.52 -3.82 -10.23
N LYS A 6 -0.42 -3.10 -9.95
CA LYS A 6 -0.46 -1.86 -9.16
C LYS A 6 -1.39 -0.81 -9.80
N LYS A 7 -1.28 -0.64 -11.12
CA LYS A 7 -2.10 0.30 -11.90
C LYS A 7 -3.57 -0.11 -11.94
N GLU A 8 -3.85 -1.42 -11.96
CA GLU A 8 -5.20 -1.97 -11.89
C GLU A 8 -5.83 -1.73 -10.52
N LEU A 9 -5.07 -1.89 -9.42
CA LEU A 9 -5.56 -1.54 -8.09
C LEU A 9 -5.90 -0.05 -7.97
N LEU A 10 -5.06 0.84 -8.52
CA LEU A 10 -5.32 2.28 -8.50
C LEU A 10 -6.56 2.70 -9.31
N ARG A 11 -7.06 1.85 -10.21
CA ARG A 11 -8.33 2.08 -10.92
C ARG A 11 -9.54 1.76 -10.06
N ASP A 12 -9.39 0.95 -9.02
CA ASP A 12 -10.48 0.61 -8.12
C ASP A 12 -10.67 1.74 -7.09
N ARG A 13 -11.87 2.33 -7.08
CA ARG A 13 -12.18 3.47 -6.21
C ARG A 13 -11.94 3.16 -4.72
N ARG A 14 -12.20 1.91 -4.32
CA ARG A 14 -12.03 1.47 -2.93
C ARG A 14 -10.56 1.50 -2.49
N VAL A 15 -9.64 1.21 -3.42
CA VAL A 15 -8.20 1.29 -3.17
C VAL A 15 -7.76 2.75 -3.04
N VAL A 16 -8.27 3.62 -3.91
CA VAL A 16 -7.99 5.06 -3.85
C VAL A 16 -8.44 5.66 -2.51
N GLU A 17 -9.62 5.26 -2.00
CA GLU A 17 -10.11 5.70 -0.69
C GLU A 17 -9.19 5.23 0.46
N GLU A 18 -8.67 4.00 0.41
CA GLU A 18 -7.71 3.53 1.40
C GLU A 18 -6.35 4.23 1.31
N ILE A 19 -5.86 4.49 0.10
CA ILE A 19 -4.62 5.26 -0.09
C ILE A 19 -4.79 6.66 0.50
N GLY A 20 -5.94 7.31 0.30
CA GLY A 20 -6.23 8.61 0.89
C GLY A 20 -6.24 8.59 2.42
N ARG A 21 -6.80 7.55 3.04
CA ARG A 21 -6.73 7.39 4.50
C ARG A 21 -5.30 7.15 4.98
N HIS A 22 -4.54 6.32 4.27
CA HIS A 22 -3.13 6.05 4.59
C HIS A 22 -2.27 7.30 4.47
N GLN A 23 -2.48 8.08 3.41
CA GLN A 23 -1.87 9.40 3.23
C GLN A 23 -2.16 10.29 4.43
N TRP A 24 -3.43 10.43 4.81
CA TRP A 24 -3.83 11.28 5.93
C TRP A 24 -3.14 10.87 7.24
N ILE A 25 -3.10 9.57 7.56
CA ILE A 25 -2.47 9.07 8.79
C ILE A 25 -0.95 9.31 8.77
N GLU A 26 -0.27 9.06 7.66
CA GLU A 26 1.18 9.29 7.57
C GLU A 26 1.51 10.79 7.58
N SER A 27 0.65 11.63 7.01
CA SER A 27 0.80 13.09 7.07
C SER A 27 0.63 13.63 8.47
N GLU A 28 -0.37 13.16 9.22
CA GLU A 28 -0.53 13.48 10.64
C GLU A 28 0.70 13.04 11.46
N LYS A 29 1.25 11.86 11.16
CA LYS A 29 2.39 11.32 11.87
C LYS A 29 3.70 12.05 11.57
N LEU A 30 3.89 12.52 10.35
CA LEU A 30 5.09 13.21 9.91
C LEU A 30 5.03 14.73 10.12
N GLY A 31 3.83 15.29 10.31
CA GLY A 31 3.60 16.71 10.44
C GLY A 31 3.70 17.47 9.10
N TYR A 32 3.66 16.78 7.96
CA TYR A 32 3.64 17.37 6.63
C TYR A 32 2.92 16.45 5.62
N ASP A 33 2.37 17.03 4.55
CA ASP A 33 1.74 16.22 3.49
C ASP A 33 2.78 15.37 2.76
N ILE A 34 2.58 14.06 2.72
CA ILE A 34 3.53 13.14 2.07
C ILE A 34 3.30 13.03 0.55
N GLY A 35 2.20 13.58 0.05
CA GLY A 35 1.77 13.41 -1.32
C GLY A 35 1.09 12.06 -1.60
N PHE A 36 0.14 12.09 -2.53
CA PHE A 36 -0.64 10.92 -2.91
C PHE A 36 0.22 9.82 -3.54
N GLU A 37 1.23 10.19 -4.33
CA GLU A 37 2.10 9.23 -5.02
C GLU A 37 2.94 8.39 -4.04
N GLN A 38 3.57 9.02 -3.03
CA GLN A 38 4.30 8.28 -2.00
C GLN A 38 3.37 7.41 -1.15
N ALA A 39 2.20 7.94 -0.77
CA ALA A 39 1.21 7.18 -0.01
C ALA A 39 0.71 5.96 -0.80
N ALA A 40 0.45 6.16 -2.10
CA ALA A 40 0.02 5.10 -3.01
C ALA A 40 1.09 4.01 -3.13
N GLU A 41 2.35 4.36 -3.33
CA GLU A 41 3.44 3.37 -3.38
C GLU A 41 3.56 2.57 -2.07
N ASP A 42 3.62 3.24 -0.91
CA ASP A 42 3.72 2.56 0.39
C ASP A 42 2.51 1.63 0.63
N TRP A 43 1.31 2.12 0.31
CA TRP A 43 0.10 1.32 0.44
C TRP A 43 0.09 0.11 -0.51
N LEU A 44 0.50 0.32 -1.77
CA LEU A 44 0.60 -0.73 -2.78
C LEU A 44 1.68 -1.77 -2.45
N GLU A 45 2.71 -1.46 -1.66
CA GLU A 45 3.69 -2.45 -1.23
C GLU A 45 3.25 -3.23 0.02
N ARG A 46 2.57 -2.56 0.95
CA ARG A 46 2.28 -3.10 2.29
C ARG A 46 0.87 -3.68 2.43
N PHE A 47 -0.13 -3.03 1.84
CA PHE A 47 -1.55 -3.35 2.02
C PHE A 47 -2.16 -4.06 0.80
N SER A 48 -1.66 -3.82 -0.41
CA SER A 48 -2.18 -4.45 -1.65
C SER A 48 -2.30 -5.97 -1.57
N LYS A 49 -1.33 -6.65 -0.95
CA LYS A 49 -1.31 -8.11 -0.81
C LYS A 49 -2.44 -8.59 0.09
N ALA A 50 -2.69 -7.89 1.19
CA ALA A 50 -3.80 -8.19 2.09
C ALA A 50 -5.15 -7.91 1.41
N TRP A 51 -5.25 -6.80 0.70
CA TRP A 51 -6.42 -6.41 -0.08
C TRP A 51 -6.77 -7.45 -1.15
N MET A 52 -5.80 -7.84 -1.98
CA MET A 52 -5.97 -8.89 -2.98
C MET A 52 -6.33 -10.23 -2.35
N ARG A 53 -5.78 -10.57 -1.19
CA ARG A 53 -6.13 -11.82 -0.50
C ARG A 53 -7.57 -11.83 -0.01
N TYR A 54 -8.08 -10.69 0.45
CA TYR A 54 -9.45 -10.55 0.94
C TYR A 54 -10.47 -10.47 -0.21
N HIS A 55 -10.18 -9.71 -1.26
CA HIS A 55 -11.10 -9.48 -2.37
C HIS A 55 -10.93 -10.44 -3.54
N MET A 56 -9.79 -11.15 -3.65
CA MET A 56 -9.47 -12.04 -4.75
C MET A 56 -8.99 -13.41 -4.24
N PRO A 57 -9.91 -14.24 -3.69
CA PRO A 57 -9.56 -15.50 -3.02
C PRO A 57 -8.91 -16.54 -3.95
N LYS A 58 -9.02 -16.40 -5.27
CA LYS A 58 -8.48 -17.35 -6.26
C LYS A 58 -6.97 -17.25 -6.53
N LYS A 59 -6.30 -16.13 -6.23
CA LYS A 59 -4.83 -15.96 -6.44
C LYS A 59 -3.99 -16.04 -5.16
N ALA A 60 -4.61 -16.06 -3.98
CA ALA A 60 -3.92 -15.95 -2.69
C ALA A 60 -3.09 -17.18 -2.29
N LYS A 61 -3.27 -18.35 -2.92
CA LYS A 61 -2.56 -19.59 -2.55
C LYS A 61 -1.06 -19.58 -2.90
N ASP A 62 -0.60 -18.71 -3.80
CA ASP A 62 0.80 -18.73 -4.26
C ASP A 62 1.71 -17.70 -3.55
N ALA A 63 1.14 -16.62 -3.01
CA ALA A 63 1.93 -15.47 -2.54
C ALA A 63 2.41 -15.53 -1.07
N SER A 64 2.10 -16.59 -0.32
CA SER A 64 2.32 -16.63 1.14
C SER A 64 3.78 -16.88 1.59
N SER A 65 4.75 -17.04 0.68
CA SER A 65 6.08 -17.58 1.04
C SER A 65 7.26 -16.59 0.98
N LYS A 66 7.08 -15.28 0.73
CA LYS A 66 8.21 -14.33 0.72
C LYS A 66 7.98 -13.05 1.54
N LYS A 67 8.35 -13.18 2.81
CA LYS A 67 9.38 -12.41 3.53
C LYS A 67 9.17 -10.90 3.76
N SER A 68 8.74 -10.61 4.99
CA SER A 68 9.38 -9.73 6.00
C SER A 68 10.38 -8.68 5.51
N LYS A 69 10.00 -7.40 5.60
CA LYS A 69 10.90 -6.27 5.91
C LYS A 69 10.08 -5.07 6.42
N PRO A 70 10.07 -4.76 7.74
CA PRO A 70 9.61 -3.48 8.23
C PRO A 70 10.75 -2.48 8.01
N SER A 71 10.73 -1.73 6.91
CA SER A 71 11.60 -0.56 6.75
C SER A 71 10.98 0.60 7.52
N SER A 72 11.19 0.57 8.83
CA SER A 72 11.10 1.73 9.68
C SER A 72 12.06 2.80 9.15
N LYS A 73 11.51 3.97 8.80
CA LYS A 73 12.24 5.24 8.63
C LYS A 73 13.15 5.45 9.86
N PRO A 74 14.46 5.74 9.74
CA PRO A 74 15.16 6.45 10.79
C PRO A 74 14.94 7.95 10.60
N ALA A 75 14.62 8.59 11.71
CA ALA A 75 14.45 10.03 11.85
C ALA A 75 15.67 10.81 11.33
N LYS A 76 15.40 11.96 10.73
CA LYS A 76 16.41 12.97 10.40
C LYS A 76 16.59 13.83 11.65
N SER A 77 17.78 13.79 12.26
CA SER A 77 18.26 14.72 13.28
C SER A 77 19.54 15.38 12.81
#